data_AF-A0A925CDK2-F1
#
_entry.id   AF-A0A925CDK2-F1
#
_cell.length_a   1.000
_cell.length_b   1.000
_cell.length_c   1.000
_cell.angle_alpha   90.00
_cell.angle_beta   90.00
_cell.angle_gamma   90.00
#
_symmetry.space_group_name_H-M   'P 1'
#
loop_
_entity.id
_entity.type
_entity.pdbx_description
1 polymer ?
#
loop_
_entity_poly.entity_id
_entity_poly.type
_entity_poly.pdbx_seq_one_letter_code
_entity_poly.pdbx_strand_id
1 'polypeptide(L)'
;MTLSRHHQHDMANYLFAQGQHTEALGAYERLAEAYPKDAHAPSVRLMVALIAADYLNDPVRAKQALVGLEPQLTEDHERELARRLLADLA
;
A
#
# COMPACT_ATOMS: atom_id res chain seq x y z
N MET A 1 -16.47 16.19 7.09
CA MET A 1 -15.52 16.87 6.19
C MET A 1 -14.52 15.83 5.74
N THR A 2 -14.61 15.35 4.49
CA THR A 2 -13.65 14.41 3.92
C THR A 2 -12.36 15.18 3.61
N LEU A 3 -11.27 14.86 4.30
CA LEU A 3 -9.95 15.35 3.90
C LEU A 3 -9.72 14.95 2.43
N SER A 4 -9.16 15.84 1.63
CA SER A 4 -8.81 15.53 0.24
C SER A 4 -7.83 14.36 0.19
N ARG A 5 -7.94 13.48 -0.80
CA ARG A 5 -7.04 12.35 -1.08
C ARG A 5 -5.55 12.65 -0.88
N HIS A 6 -5.09 13.83 -1.32
CA HIS A 6 -3.71 14.28 -1.12
C HIS A 6 -3.31 14.39 0.36
N HIS A 7 -4.11 15.08 1.17
CA HIS A 7 -3.86 15.18 2.61
C HIS A 7 -3.92 13.83 3.34
N GLN A 8 -4.79 12.92 2.93
CA GLN A 8 -4.83 11.58 3.52
C GLN A 8 -3.57 10.77 3.18
N HIS A 9 -3.06 10.92 1.96
CA HIS A 9 -1.79 10.33 1.54
C HIS A 9 -0.60 10.93 2.31
N ASP A 10 -0.54 12.27 2.44
CA ASP A 10 0.52 12.94 3.20
C ASP A 10 0.50 12.53 4.68
N MET A 11 -0.69 12.37 5.26
CA MET A 11 -0.82 11.87 6.63
C MET A 11 -0.31 10.44 6.77
N ALA A 12 -0.62 9.55 5.83
CA ALA A 12 -0.11 8.19 5.82
C ALA A 12 1.43 8.16 5.70
N ASN A 13 2.00 8.98 4.79
CA ASN A 13 3.44 9.15 4.63
C ASN A 13 4.09 9.70 5.91
N TYR A 14 3.44 10.66 6.58
CA TYR A 14 3.93 11.21 7.83
C TYR A 14 3.99 10.14 8.92
N LEU A 15 2.92 9.37 9.11
CA LEU A 15 2.89 8.26 10.09
C LEU A 15 3.98 7.24 9.79
N PHE A 16 4.19 6.90 8.52
CA PHE A 16 5.25 5.99 8.10
C PHE A 16 6.64 6.54 8.45
N ALA A 17 6.89 7.83 8.17
CA ALA A 17 8.15 8.49 8.49
C ALA A 17 8.43 8.59 10.01
N GLN A 18 7.38 8.60 10.84
CA GLN A 18 7.50 8.54 12.30
C GLN A 18 7.71 7.12 12.85
N GLY A 19 7.79 6.11 11.98
CA GLY A 19 7.92 4.70 12.39
C GLY A 19 6.60 4.10 12.93
N GLN A 20 5.48 4.81 12.79
CA GLN A 20 4.16 4.36 13.22
C GLN A 20 3.53 3.47 12.13
N HIS A 21 4.19 2.33 11.87
CA HIS A 21 3.88 1.48 10.72
C HIS A 21 2.47 0.90 10.75
N THR A 22 1.93 0.56 11.93
CA THR A 22 0.57 0.06 12.09
C THR A 22 -0.47 1.12 11.72
N GLU A 23 -0.29 2.35 12.22
CA GLU A 23 -1.18 3.47 11.93
C GLU A 23 -1.06 3.91 10.47
N ALA A 24 0.15 3.90 9.91
CA ALA A 24 0.41 4.18 8.50
C ALA A 24 -0.31 3.17 7.60
N LEU A 25 -0.19 1.87 7.91
CA LEU A 25 -0.88 0.82 7.18
C LEU A 25 -2.39 1.06 7.16
N GLY A 26 -2.98 1.30 8.33
CA GLY A 26 -4.41 1.57 8.44
C GLY A 26 -4.84 2.88 7.75
N ALA A 27 -3.93 3.85 7.58
CA ALA A 27 -4.21 5.07 6.83
C ALA A 27 -4.20 4.81 5.31
N TYR A 28 -3.23 4.05 4.80
CA TYR A 28 -3.18 3.68 3.38
C TYR A 28 -4.33 2.76 2.96
N GLU A 29 -4.75 1.82 3.83
CA GLU A 29 -5.92 0.97 3.54
C GLU A 29 -7.20 1.80 3.41
N ARG A 30 -7.45 2.70 4.35
CA ARG A 30 -8.59 3.63 4.27
C ARG A 30 -8.53 4.52 3.02
N LEU A 31 -7.33 4.92 2.59
CA LEU A 31 -7.13 5.68 1.37
C LEU A 31 -7.52 4.86 0.13
N ALA A 32 -7.07 3.60 0.06
CA ALA A 32 -7.41 2.69 -1.04
C ALA A 32 -8.92 2.37 -1.09
N GLU A 33 -9.55 2.20 0.08
CA GLU A 33 -11.00 1.96 0.21
C GLU A 33 -11.85 3.19 -0.14
N ALA A 34 -11.38 4.39 0.23
CA ALA A 34 -12.10 5.63 -0.05
C ALA A 34 -12.04 6.03 -1.53
N TYR A 35 -10.96 5.65 -2.23
CA TYR A 35 -10.71 6.02 -3.62
C TYR A 35 -10.38 4.82 -4.53
N PRO A 36 -11.26 3.81 -4.63
CA PRO A 36 -10.96 2.56 -5.34
C PRO A 36 -10.84 2.73 -6.87
N LYS A 37 -11.25 3.88 -7.41
CA LYS A 37 -11.17 4.22 -8.85
C LYS A 37 -10.08 5.25 -9.16
N ASP A 38 -9.32 5.68 -8.16
CA ASP A 38 -8.21 6.62 -8.36
C ASP A 38 -7.04 5.89 -9.03
N ALA A 39 -6.36 6.55 -9.95
CA ALA A 39 -5.24 5.98 -10.70
C ALA A 39 -4.08 5.58 -9.77
N HIS A 40 -3.97 6.18 -8.59
CA HIS A 40 -2.95 5.87 -7.59
C HIS A 40 -3.38 4.78 -6.59
N ALA A 41 -4.63 4.29 -6.65
CA ALA A 41 -5.10 3.25 -5.72
C ALA A 41 -4.25 1.96 -5.80
N PRO A 42 -3.80 1.50 -6.98
CA PRO A 42 -2.88 0.37 -7.08
C PRO A 42 -1.54 0.63 -6.37
N SER A 43 -0.92 1.80 -6.57
CA SER A 43 0.32 2.20 -5.89
C SER A 43 0.16 2.25 -4.37
N VAL A 44 -0.98 2.76 -3.88
CA VAL A 44 -1.30 2.77 -2.44
C VAL A 44 -1.42 1.35 -1.88
N ARG A 45 -2.06 0.43 -2.62
CA ARG A 45 -2.12 -0.99 -2.21
C ARG A 45 -0.76 -1.66 -2.21
N LEU A 46 0.15 -1.27 -3.10
CA LEU A 46 1.54 -1.75 -3.08
C LEU A 46 2.27 -1.27 -1.82
N MET A 47 2.07 -0.01 -1.40
CA MET A 47 2.60 0.50 -0.13
C MET A 47 2.06 -0.27 1.08
N VAL A 48 0.76 -0.60 1.10
CA VAL A 48 0.17 -1.46 2.14
C VAL A 48 0.90 -2.80 2.22
N ALA A 49 1.16 -3.43 1.07
CA ALA A 49 1.87 -4.71 1.04
C ALA A 49 3.30 -4.61 1.59
N LEU A 50 4.05 -3.57 1.20
CA LEU A 50 5.42 -3.33 1.66
C LEU A 50 5.46 -3.10 3.18
N ILE A 51 4.56 -2.27 3.71
CA ILE A 51 4.51 -2.00 5.15
C ILE A 51 4.17 -3.27 5.93
N ALA A 52 3.19 -4.04 5.45
CA ALA A 52 2.80 -5.29 6.08
C ALA A 52 3.95 -6.31 6.08
N ALA A 53 4.64 -6.49 4.96
CA ALA A 53 5.75 -7.44 4.83
C ALA A 53 6.98 -7.03 5.63
N ASP A 54 7.52 -5.84 5.36
CA ASP A 54 8.87 -5.45 5.82
C ASP A 54 8.87 -4.91 7.25
N TYR A 55 7.80 -4.24 7.67
CA TYR A 55 7.78 -3.50 8.94
C TYR A 55 6.92 -4.17 10.00
N LEU A 56 5.83 -4.83 9.61
CA LEU A 56 4.93 -5.51 10.54
C LEU A 56 5.12 -7.04 10.56
N ASN A 57 5.97 -7.58 9.68
CA ASN A 57 6.21 -9.01 9.54
C ASN A 57 4.89 -9.81 9.40
N ASP A 58 3.94 -9.26 8.66
CA ASP A 58 2.62 -9.82 8.36
C ASP A 58 2.56 -10.24 6.88
N PRO A 59 3.15 -11.39 6.53
CA PRO A 59 3.21 -11.87 5.16
C PRO A 59 1.82 -12.23 4.60
N VAL A 60 0.85 -12.56 5.48
CA VAL A 60 -0.51 -12.90 5.07
C VAL A 60 -1.21 -11.67 4.52
N ARG A 61 -1.16 -10.56 5.26
CA ARG A 61 -1.76 -9.30 4.83
C ARG A 61 -1.05 -8.72 3.61
N ALA A 62 0.28 -8.85 3.55
CA ALA A 62 1.05 -8.44 2.38
C ALA A 62 0.63 -9.21 1.11
N LYS A 63 0.51 -10.54 1.20
CA LYS A 63 -0.02 -11.36 0.09
C LYS A 63 -1.41 -10.90 -0.33
N GLN A 64 -2.33 -10.70 0.61
CA GLN A 64 -3.70 -10.24 0.33
C GLN A 64 -3.72 -8.89 -0.41
N ALA A 65 -2.86 -7.95 -0.03
CA ALA A 65 -2.76 -6.66 -0.69
C ALA A 65 -2.24 -6.78 -2.14
N LEU A 66 -1.35 -7.75 -2.41
CA LEU A 66 -0.74 -8.00 -3.72
C LEU A 66 -1.61 -8.84 -4.67
N VAL A 67 -2.59 -9.61 -4.17
CA VAL A 67 -3.43 -10.47 -5.03
C VAL A 67 -4.14 -9.62 -6.09
N GLY A 68 -3.87 -9.94 -7.36
CA GLY A 68 -4.47 -9.26 -8.51
C GLY A 68 -4.03 -7.81 -8.70
N LEU A 69 -3.00 -7.35 -7.97
CA LEU A 69 -2.52 -5.97 -8.04
C LEU A 69 -1.67 -5.72 -9.29
N GLU A 70 -0.82 -6.68 -9.68
CA GLU A 70 0.11 -6.56 -10.81
C GLU A 70 -0.52 -6.02 -12.11
N PRO A 71 -1.66 -6.54 -12.61
CA PRO A 71 -2.27 -6.01 -13.84
C PRO A 71 -2.87 -4.60 -13.70
N GLN A 72 -3.01 -4.09 -12.47
CA GLN A 72 -3.54 -2.75 -12.19
C GLN A 72 -2.43 -1.70 -12.07
N LEU A 73 -1.18 -2.12 -11.88
CA LEU A 73 -0.03 -1.24 -11.80
C LEU A 73 0.40 -0.81 -13.20
N THR A 74 0.43 0.49 -13.44
CA THR A 74 0.82 1.06 -14.74
C THR A 74 2.33 1.09 -14.91
N GLU A 75 3.05 1.38 -13.83
CA GLU A 75 4.49 1.55 -13.85
C GLU A 75 5.23 0.20 -13.83
N ASP A 76 6.24 0.05 -14.68
CA ASP A 76 7.03 -1.20 -14.76
C ASP A 76 7.77 -1.49 -13.45
N HIS A 77 8.30 -0.45 -12.79
CA HIS A 77 9.03 -0.59 -11.54
C HIS A 77 8.13 -1.06 -10.39
N GLU A 78 6.87 -0.60 -10.35
CA GLU A 78 5.89 -1.06 -9.35
C GLU A 78 5.51 -2.52 -9.58
N ARG A 79 5.33 -2.94 -10.84
CA ARG A 79 5.05 -4.34 -11.19
C ARG A 79 6.19 -5.27 -10.78
N GLU A 80 7.42 -4.86 -11.06
CA GLU A 80 8.61 -5.63 -10.65
C GLU A 80 8.70 -5.73 -9.12
N LEU A 81 8.48 -4.62 -8.42
CA LEU A 81 8.46 -4.61 -6.96
C LEU A 81 7.37 -5.52 -6.39
N ALA A 82 6.16 -5.48 -6.94
CA ALA A 82 5.05 -6.34 -6.52
C ALA A 82 5.36 -7.83 -6.73
N ARG A 83 5.96 -8.19 -7.87
CA ARG A 83 6.39 -9.57 -8.16
C ARG A 83 7.47 -10.04 -7.20
N ARG A 84 8.49 -9.21 -6.99
CA ARG A 84 9.58 -9.52 -6.06
C ARG A 84 9.07 -9.72 -4.65
N LEU A 85 8.22 -8.81 -4.19
CA LEU A 85 7.61 -8.92 -2.87
C LEU A 85 6.76 -10.19 -2.75
N LEU A 86 5.95 -10.53 -3.76
CA LEU A 86 5.20 -11.79 -3.77
C LEU A 86 6.12 -13.03 -3.70
N ALA A 87 7.26 -13.00 -4.39
CA ALA A 87 8.24 -14.09 -4.38
C ALA A 87 8.93 -14.23 -3.03
N ASP A 88 9.28 -13.13 -2.39
CA ASP A 88 9.92 -13.12 -1.06
C ASP A 88 8.97 -13.62 0.04
N LEU A 89 7.65 -13.49 -0.18
CA LEU A 89 6.61 -13.96 0.73
C LEU A 89 6.22 -15.43 0.53
N ALA A 90 6.60 -16.07 -0.59
CA ALA A 90 6.16 -17.40 -1.01
C ALA A 90 6.74 -18.53 -0.14
#